data_AF-A0A946TEU1-F1
#
_entry.id   AF-A0A946TEU1-F1
#
_cell.length_a   1.000
_cell.length_b   1.000
_cell.length_c   1.000
_cell.angle_alpha   90.00
_cell.angle_beta   90.00
_cell.angle_gamma   90.00
#
_symmetry.space_group_name_H-M   'P 1'
#
loop_
_entity.id
_entity.type
_entity.pdbx_description
1 polymer ?
#
loop_
_entity_poly.entity_id
_entity_poly.type
_entity_poly.pdbx_seq_one_letter_code
_entity_poly.pdbx_strand_id
1 'polypeptide(L)' 'MLKRLIEISRPVLWVNTIGTTITGMWLAGFIWTWEIIPILIWVTFPMNILIYGINDIFDQETDNINARKGGYEGAHIFPN' A
#
# COMPACT_ATOMS: atom_id res chain seq x y z
N MET A 1 6.90 11.03 -10.85
CA MET A 1 5.64 10.26 -10.93
C MET A 1 5.73 8.92 -10.21
N LEU A 2 6.65 8.03 -10.57
CA LEU A 2 6.78 6.70 -9.93
C LEU A 2 7.08 6.75 -8.41
N LYS A 3 8.00 7.63 -7.97
CA LYS A 3 8.31 7.82 -6.55
C LYS A 3 7.08 8.15 -5.71
N ARG A 4 6.20 9.00 -6.24
CA ARG A 4 4.96 9.42 -5.57
C ARG A 4 3.93 8.29 -5.51
N LEU A 5 3.85 7.44 -6.54
CA LEU A 5 3.00 6.24 -6.49
C LEU A 5 3.49 5.24 -5.44
N ILE A 6 4.81 5.09 -5.30
CA ILE A 6 5.41 4.26 -4.24
C ILE A 6 5.07 4.83 -2.87
N GLU A 7 5.18 6.14 -2.66
CA GLU A 7 4.81 6.79 -1.39
C GLU A 7 3.31 6.58 -1.05
N ILE A 8 2.41 6.78 -2.02
CA ILE A 8 0.96 6.55 -1.86
C ILE A 8 0.65 5.09 -1.50
N SER A 9 1.42 4.13 -2.04
CA SER A 9 1.24 2.72 -1.73
C SER A 9 1.64 2.32 -0.30
N ARG A 10 2.17 3.27 0.50
CA ARG A 10 2.60 3.09 1.90
C ARG A 10 3.47 1.85 2.09
N PRO A 11 4.75 1.87 1.64
CA PRO A 11 5.61 0.68 1.60
C PRO A 11 5.81 -0.02 2.94
N VAL A 12 5.72 0.73 4.05
CA VAL A 12 5.78 0.18 5.41
C VAL A 12 4.64 -0.81 5.67
N LEU A 13 3.46 -0.60 5.06
CA LEU A 13 2.28 -1.43 5.24
C LEU A 13 2.25 -2.67 4.32
N TRP A 14 3.19 -2.77 3.37
CA TRP A 14 3.30 -3.95 2.51
C TRP A 14 3.57 -5.24 3.30
N VAL A 15 4.23 -5.12 4.46
CA VAL A 15 4.47 -6.27 5.34
C VAL A 15 3.18 -6.96 5.76
N ASN A 16 2.09 -6.20 5.92
CA ASN A 16 0.80 -6.75 6.32
C ASN A 16 0.21 -7.62 5.20
N THR A 17 0.29 -7.14 3.96
CA THR A 17 -0.32 -7.81 2.80
C THR A 17 0.53 -9.00 2.35
N ILE A 18 1.86 -8.86 2.36
CA ILE A 18 2.82 -9.95 2.12
C ILE A 18 2.69 -11.01 3.20
N GLY A 19 2.72 -10.62 4.48
CA GLY A 19 2.63 -11.56 5.61
C GLY A 19 1.33 -12.34 5.60
N THR A 20 0.20 -11.67 5.33
CA THR A 20 -1.11 -12.33 5.20
C THR A 20 -1.12 -13.33 4.04
N THR A 21 -0.55 -12.96 2.89
CA THR A 21 -0.49 -13.82 1.70
C THR A 21 0.38 -15.06 1.94
N ILE A 22 1.56 -14.90 2.55
CA ILE A 22 2.45 -16.02 2.91
C ILE A 22 1.78 -16.92 3.95
N THR A 23 1.12 -16.34 4.95
CA THR A 23 0.37 -17.11 5.95
C THR A 23 -0.75 -17.92 5.30
N GLY A 24 -1.49 -17.34 4.34
CA GLY A 24 -2.49 -18.06 3.56
C GLY A 24 -1.92 -19.24 2.77
N MET A 25 -0.74 -19.06 2.15
CA MET A 25 -0.02 -20.14 1.46
C MET A 25 0.35 -21.29 2.42
N TRP A 26 0.88 -20.96 3.61
CA TRP A 26 1.20 -21.95 4.63
C TRP A 26 -0.03 -22.72 5.11
N LEU A 27 -1.14 -22.01 5.36
CA LEU A 27 -2.42 -22.61 5.74
C LEU A 27 -3.02 -23.51 4.63
N ALA A 28 -2.69 -23.23 3.37
CA ALA A 28 -3.04 -24.09 2.23
C ALA A 28 -2.13 -25.34 2.10
N GLY A 29 -1.17 -25.54 3.01
CA GLY A 29 -0.28 -26.70 3.06
C GLY A 29 1.02 -26.53 2.26
N PHE A 30 1.30 -25.35 1.73
CA PHE A 30 2.51 -25.06 0.97
C PHE A 30 3.50 -24.29 1.83
N ILE A 31 4.69 -24.83 2.09
CA ILE A 31 5.76 -24.07 2.77
C ILE A 31 6.31 -22.97 1.83
N TRP A 32 6.44 -23.30 0.54
CA TRP A 32 6.82 -22.38 -0.52
C TRP A 32 6.33 -22.90 -1.87
N THR A 33 5.96 -21.99 -2.77
CA THR A 33 5.63 -22.28 -4.16
C THR A 33 6.01 -21.09 -5.03
N TRP A 34 6.51 -21.30 -6.25
CA TRP A 34 6.97 -20.19 -7.11
C TRP A 34 5.81 -19.40 -7.71
N GLU A 35 4.65 -20.04 -7.78
CA GLU A 35 3.36 -19.52 -8.19
C GLU A 35 2.86 -18.40 -7.28
N ILE A 36 3.44 -18.24 -6.08
CA ILE A 36 3.13 -17.13 -5.17
C ILE A 36 3.71 -15.80 -5.65
N ILE A 37 4.74 -15.79 -6.50
CA ILE A 37 5.45 -14.56 -6.89
C ILE A 37 4.53 -13.53 -7.57
N PRO A 38 3.72 -13.88 -8.59
CA PRO A 38 2.80 -12.92 -9.18
C PRO A 38 1.80 -12.33 -8.16
N ILE A 39 1.38 -13.17 -7.20
CA ILE A 39 0.46 -12.75 -6.13
C ILE A 39 1.17 -11.78 -5.20
N LEU A 40 2.39 -12.09 -4.75
CA LEU A 40 3.21 -11.21 -3.91
C LEU A 40 3.43 -9.85 -4.56
N ILE A 41 3.78 -9.83 -5.85
CA ILE A 41 3.94 -8.57 -6.60
C ILE A 41 2.63 -7.77 -6.57
N TRP A 42 1.49 -8.43 -6.83
CA TRP A 42 0.18 -7.79 -6.86
C TRP A 42 -0.28 -7.27 -5.49
N VAL A 43 -0.14 -8.04 -4.41
CA VAL A 43 -0.53 -7.61 -3.06
C VAL A 43 0.41 -6.56 -2.48
N THR A 44 1.61 -6.40 -3.03
CA THR A 44 2.62 -5.45 -2.56
C THR A 44 2.34 -4.06 -3.13
N PHE A 45 2.46 -3.88 -4.45
CA PHE A 45 2.38 -2.54 -5.04
C PHE A 45 0.99 -2.21 -5.61
N PRO A 46 0.43 -2.97 -6.57
CA PRO A 46 -0.87 -2.67 -7.17
C PRO A 46 -2.03 -2.59 -6.17
N MET A 47 -2.17 -3.59 -5.28
CA MET A 47 -3.28 -3.64 -4.33
C MET A 47 -3.20 -2.49 -3.32
N ASN A 48 -2.02 -2.21 -2.76
CA ASN A 48 -1.87 -1.12 -1.79
C ASN A 48 -2.09 0.26 -2.43
N ILE A 49 -1.73 0.46 -3.71
CA ILE A 49 -2.12 1.68 -4.44
C ILE A 49 -3.63 1.80 -4.58
N LEU A 50 -4.33 0.71 -4.88
CA LEU A 50 -5.79 0.76 -4.99
C LEU A 50 -6.43 1.14 -3.66
N ILE A 51 -6.01 0.51 -2.56
CA ILE A 51 -6.58 0.77 -1.23
C ILE A 51 -6.24 2.20 -0.78
N TYR A 52 -4.96 2.54 -0.71
CA TYR A 52 -4.52 3.81 -0.15
C TYR A 52 -4.68 4.97 -1.11
N GLY A 53 -4.54 4.76 -2.41
CA GLY A 53 -4.79 5.80 -3.40
C GLY A 53 -6.26 6.19 -3.48
N ILE A 54 -7.19 5.24 -3.33
CA ILE A 54 -8.62 5.55 -3.20
C ILE A 54 -8.88 6.33 -1.91
N ASN A 55 -8.36 5.86 -0.78
CA ASN A 55 -8.50 6.56 0.51
C ASN A 55 -7.98 8.00 0.42
N ASP A 56 -6.77 8.18 -0.12
CA ASP A 56 -6.16 9.50 -0.29
C ASP A 56 -7.01 10.40 -1.21
N ILE A 57 -7.75 9.86 -2.20
CA ILE A 57 -8.68 10.64 -3.07
C ILE A 57 -9.90 11.13 -2.29
N PHE A 58 -10.52 10.26 -1.48
CA PHE A 58 -11.71 10.60 -0.71
C PHE A 58 -11.40 11.48 0.50
N ASP A 59 -10.21 11.33 1.07
CA ASP A 59 -9.76 12.11 2.22
C ASP A 59 -9.14 13.47 1.83
N GLN A 60 -9.04 13.83 0.54
CA GLN A 60 -8.43 15.10 0.09
C GLN A 60 -9.07 16.32 0.75
N GLU A 61 -10.40 16.37 0.84
CA GLU A 61 -11.11 17.51 1.42
C GLU A 61 -10.86 17.63 2.94
N THR A 62 -10.81 16.49 3.64
CA THR A 62 -10.56 16.43 5.08
C THR A 62 -9.09 16.70 5.43
N ASP A 63 -8.16 16.18 4.62
CA ASP A 63 -6.72 16.40 4.81
C ASP A 63 -6.32 17.85 4.47
N ASN A 64 -7.03 18.53 3.56
CA ASN A 64 -6.83 19.96 3.27
C ASN A 64 -7.24 20.89 4.42
N ILE A 65 -8.17 20.46 5.30
CA ILE A 65 -8.64 21.25 6.45
C ILE A 65 -7.74 21.04 7.68
N ASN A 66 -7.02 19.91 7.76
CA ASN A 66 -6.14 19.59 8.87
C ASN A 66 -4.72 20.15 8.66
N ALA A 67 -4.44 21.32 9.23
CA ALA A 67 -3.12 21.98 9.26
C ALA A 67 -2.00 21.21 10.01
N ARG A 68 -2.17 19.91 10.31
CA ARG A 68 -1.30 19.11 11.19
C ARG A 68 -0.78 17.80 10.61
N LYS A 69 -0.91 17.56 9.29
CA LYS A 69 -0.54 16.25 8.70
C LYS A 69 0.66 16.30 7.77
N GLY A 70 1.77 16.86 8.26
CA GLY A 70 3.08 16.93 7.60
C GLY A 70 4.11 15.87 8.03
N GLY A 71 3.67 14.71 8.54
CA GLY A 71 4.55 13.69 9.12
C GLY A 71 4.65 12.40 8.30
N TYR A 72 5.59 11.52 8.71
CA TYR A 72 6.04 10.26 8.07
C TYR A 72 4.96 9.21 7.70
N GLU A 73 3.68 9.47 7.89
CA GLU A 73 2.55 8.57 7.62
C GLU A 73 1.57 9.08 6.55
N GLY A 74 1.81 10.22 5.91
CA GLY A 74 0.96 10.76 4.85
C GLY A 74 1.74 11.62 3.87
N ALA A 75 1.76 11.23 2.59
CA ALA A 75 2.41 12.02 1.56
C ALA A 75 1.60 13.31 1.31
N HIS A 76 2.18 14.46 1.66
CA HIS A 76 1.65 15.76 1.24
C HIS A 76 1.79 15.88 -0.29
N ILE A 77 0.66 15.78 -0.98
CA ILE A 77 0.56 16.06 -2.39
C ILE A 77 0.59 17.58 -2.56
N PHE A 78 1.73 18.14 -2.97
CA PHE A 78 1.76 19.49 -3.52
C PHE A 78 1.48 19.41 -5.03
N PRO A 79 0.44 20.10 -5.55
CA PRO A 79 0.31 20.34 -6.98
C PRO A 79 1.34 21.40 -7.37
N ASN A 80 2.19 21.07 -8.35
CA ASN A 80 2.83 22.09 -9.19
C ASN A 80 1.83 22.48 -10.27
#